data_AF-A0A5P2W1J0-F1
#
_entry.id   AF-A0A5P2W1J0-F1
#
_cell.length_a   1.000
_cell.length_b   1.000
_cell.length_c   1.000
_cell.angle_alpha   90.00
_cell.angle_beta   90.00
_cell.angle_gamma   90.00
#
_symmetry.space_group_name_H-M   'P 1'
#
loop_
_entity.id
_entity.type
_entity.pdbx_description
1 polymer ?
#
loop_
_entity_poly.entity_id
_entity_poly.type
_entity_poly.pdbx_seq_one_letter_code
_entity_poly.pdbx_strand_id
1 'polypeptide(L)'
;MRELLFEFESRYTLREKDQLHRMLEKELWIFGDEYSHAVSEIGLAKALNRHLPRLEGRTVPQQRDQLHNGTSGRLDLLLSSVSGSGRTKQQLVVELKRPRTVLSEAEVAQINSYAYAVTTDERYRHDEETCWEFWLVGNSIDDVVQ
;
A
#
# COMPACT_ATOMS: atom_id res chain seq x y z
N MET A 1 -15.77 0.58 1.12
CA MET A 1 -14.83 0.21 0.04
C MET A 1 -14.83 1.37 -0.95
N ARG A 2 -13.67 1.95 -1.29
CA ARG A 2 -13.57 2.86 -2.43
C ARG A 2 -13.26 2.00 -3.65
N GLU A 3 -14.11 2.05 -4.67
CA GLU A 3 -13.91 1.35 -5.93
C GLU A 3 -13.33 2.33 -6.95
N LEU A 4 -12.13 2.03 -7.45
CA LEU A 4 -11.50 2.78 -8.54
C LEU A 4 -11.46 1.86 -9.76
N LEU A 5 -12.53 1.94 -10.56
CA LEU A 5 -12.66 1.19 -11.82
C LEU A 5 -11.90 1.93 -12.91
N PHE A 6 -10.74 1.39 -13.29
CA PHE A 6 -9.95 1.88 -14.41
C PHE A 6 -10.52 1.37 -15.73
N GLU A 7 -11.33 2.19 -16.39
CA GLU A 7 -11.80 1.91 -17.75
C GLU A 7 -10.83 2.51 -18.77
N PHE A 8 -9.79 1.76 -19.13
CA PHE A 8 -8.86 2.15 -20.19
C PHE A 8 -9.34 1.53 -21.51
N GLU A 9 -9.73 2.36 -22.49
CA GLU A 9 -10.06 1.99 -23.89
C GLU A 9 -8.84 1.43 -24.68
N SER A 10 -7.85 0.82 -24.02
CA SER A 10 -6.76 0.07 -24.65
C SER A 10 -6.71 -1.35 -24.08
N ARG A 11 -7.72 -2.15 -24.43
CA ARG A 11 -7.75 -3.60 -24.12
C ARG A 11 -6.59 -4.39 -24.75
N TYR A 12 -5.71 -3.74 -25.54
CA TYR A 12 -4.61 -4.36 -26.25
C TYR A 12 -3.20 -4.00 -25.75
N THR A 13 -3.00 -2.91 -24.98
CA THR A 13 -1.65 -2.37 -24.78
C THR A 13 -1.03 -2.67 -23.40
N LEU A 14 -1.84 -2.85 -22.35
CA LEU A 14 -1.36 -3.15 -20.98
C LEU A 14 -1.57 -4.62 -20.65
N ARG A 15 -0.64 -5.47 -21.10
CA ARG A 15 -0.71 -6.93 -20.86
C ARG A 15 -0.06 -7.35 -19.55
N GLU A 16 0.75 -6.48 -18.96
CA GLU A 16 1.66 -6.80 -17.86
C GLU A 16 1.49 -5.82 -16.69
N LYS A 17 1.49 -6.37 -15.47
CA LYS A 17 1.45 -5.60 -14.21
C LYS A 17 2.56 -4.54 -14.19
N ASP A 18 3.75 -4.87 -14.67
CA ASP A 18 4.91 -3.97 -14.67
C ASP A 18 4.68 -2.70 -15.51
N GLN A 19 3.91 -2.79 -16.60
CA GLN A 19 3.57 -1.63 -17.42
C GLN A 19 2.59 -0.71 -16.68
N LEU A 20 1.57 -1.31 -16.06
CA LEU A 20 0.61 -0.57 -15.21
C LEU A 20 1.33 0.10 -14.03
N HIS A 21 2.23 -0.64 -13.37
CA HIS A 21 3.04 -0.14 -12.25
C HIS A 21 3.87 1.08 -12.67
N ARG A 22 4.65 0.97 -13.75
CA ARG A 22 5.48 2.09 -14.25
C ARG A 22 4.67 3.30 -14.69
N MET A 23 3.43 3.10 -15.14
CA MET A 23 2.52 4.19 -15.49
C MET A 23 2.04 4.88 -14.21
N LEU A 24 1.57 4.12 -13.22
CA LEU A 24 1.05 4.65 -11.96
C LEU A 24 2.13 5.37 -11.14
N GLU A 25 3.39 4.95 -11.21
CA GLU A 25 4.52 5.67 -10.60
C GLU A 25 4.66 7.12 -11.09
N LYS A 26 4.20 7.41 -12.32
CA LYS A 26 4.23 8.75 -12.92
C LYS A 26 2.93 9.52 -12.71
N GLU A 27 1.84 8.81 -12.44
CA GLU A 27 0.48 9.35 -12.38
C GLU A 27 -0.12 9.15 -10.98
N LEU A 28 0.65 9.48 -9.93
CA LEU A 28 0.25 9.27 -8.53
C LEU A 28 -1.06 9.99 -8.14
N TRP A 29 -1.40 11.08 -8.84
CA TRP A 29 -2.63 11.85 -8.63
C TRP A 29 -3.90 11.01 -8.74
N ILE A 30 -3.85 9.88 -9.45
CA ILE A 30 -5.01 8.96 -9.56
C ILE A 30 -5.40 8.38 -8.18
N PHE A 31 -4.44 8.31 -7.25
CA PHE A 31 -4.70 7.87 -5.87
C PHE A 31 -5.14 9.00 -4.95
N GLY A 32 -4.99 10.26 -5.37
CA GLY A 32 -5.26 11.46 -4.58
C GLY A 32 -4.23 12.55 -4.88
N ASP A 33 -4.70 13.79 -5.03
CA ASP A 33 -3.85 14.95 -5.34
C ASP A 33 -2.82 15.25 -4.24
N GLU A 34 -3.06 14.77 -3.02
CA GLU A 34 -2.17 14.93 -1.88
C GLU A 34 -0.88 14.09 -1.99
N TYR A 35 -0.87 13.04 -2.82
CA TYR A 35 0.25 12.11 -2.92
C TYR A 35 1.29 12.60 -3.92
N SER A 36 2.40 13.12 -3.41
CA SER A 36 3.54 13.59 -4.20
C SER A 36 4.75 12.66 -4.17
N HIS A 37 4.73 11.65 -3.29
CA HIS A 37 5.86 10.75 -3.07
C HIS A 37 5.38 9.29 -3.03
N ALA A 38 6.08 8.42 -3.74
CA ALA A 38 5.85 6.98 -3.73
C ALA A 38 7.16 6.20 -3.56
N VAL A 39 7.06 5.06 -2.90
CA VAL A 39 8.11 4.04 -2.83
C VAL A 39 7.56 2.76 -3.44
N SER A 40 8.28 2.20 -4.40
CA SER A 40 7.87 1.01 -5.13
C SER A 40 8.65 -0.23 -4.75
N GLU A 41 8.04 -1.41 -4.96
CA GLU A 41 8.68 -2.73 -4.86
C GLU A 41 9.44 -2.94 -3.53
N ILE A 42 8.87 -2.46 -2.44
CA ILE A 42 9.48 -2.47 -1.11
C ILE A 42 8.83 -3.54 -0.23
N GLY A 43 9.65 -4.28 0.53
CA GLY A 43 9.13 -5.21 1.54
C GLY A 43 8.32 -4.48 2.61
N LEU A 44 7.16 -5.01 3.00
CA LEU A 44 6.24 -4.43 3.98
C LEU A 44 6.96 -4.01 5.27
N ALA A 45 7.75 -4.92 5.86
CA ALA A 45 8.50 -4.61 7.08
C ALA A 45 9.52 -3.48 6.87
N LYS A 46 10.18 -3.43 5.71
CA LYS A 46 11.14 -2.38 5.35
C LYS A 46 10.44 -1.03 5.15
N ALA A 47 9.30 -1.01 4.47
CA ALA A 47 8.44 0.15 4.31
C ALA A 47 8.04 0.70 5.68
N LEU A 48 7.43 -0.13 6.52
CA LEU A 48 6.95 0.25 7.84
C LEU A 48 8.08 0.76 8.75
N ASN A 49 9.24 0.12 8.75
CA ASN A 49 10.40 0.56 9.55
C ASN A 49 10.90 1.96 9.17
N ARG A 50 10.70 2.42 7.91
CA ARG A 50 11.07 3.79 7.50
C ARG A 50 10.17 4.86 8.12
N HIS A 51 8.91 4.51 8.37
CA HIS A 51 7.90 5.42 8.91
C HIS A 51 7.77 5.32 10.42
N LEU A 52 8.49 4.38 11.05
CA LEU A 52 8.48 4.26 12.50
C LEU A 52 8.90 5.60 13.11
N PRO A 53 8.14 6.13 14.08
CA PRO A 53 8.56 7.31 14.82
C PRO A 53 10.01 7.08 15.24
N ARG A 54 10.90 8.01 14.93
CA ARG A 54 12.26 7.98 15.47
C ARG A 54 12.11 8.23 16.96
N LEU A 55 11.79 7.17 17.71
CA LEU A 55 11.70 7.18 19.16
C LEU A 55 13.06 7.63 19.65
N GLU A 56 13.09 8.85 20.17
CA GLU A 56 14.28 9.54 20.64
C GLU A 56 15.14 8.56 21.46
N GLY A 57 16.32 8.21 20.95
CA GLY A 57 17.31 7.41 21.66
C GLY A 57 17.14 5.89 21.65
N ARG A 58 16.13 5.30 21.00
CA ARG A 58 16.07 3.84 20.82
C ARG A 58 16.66 3.48 19.45
N THR A 59 17.83 2.83 19.47
CA THR A 59 18.33 2.05 18.33
C THR A 59 17.20 1.16 17.85
N VAL A 60 16.64 1.44 16.66
CA VAL A 60 15.67 0.54 16.04
C VAL A 60 16.37 -0.82 15.97
N PRO A 61 15.87 -1.85 16.68
CA PRO A 61 16.48 -3.17 16.63
C PRO A 61 16.55 -3.61 15.17
N GLN A 62 17.60 -4.35 14.80
CA GLN A 62 17.87 -4.86 13.45
C GLN A 62 16.63 -4.97 12.58
N GLN A 63 16.74 -4.40 11.38
CA GLN A 63 15.75 -4.47 10.31
C GLN A 63 15.19 -5.90 10.23
N ARG A 64 13.98 -6.11 10.75
CA ARG A 64 13.32 -7.41 10.62
C ARG A 64 12.76 -7.49 9.20
N ASP A 65 12.96 -8.63 8.56
CA ASP A 65 12.39 -8.92 7.23
C ASP A 65 10.89 -9.26 7.31
N GLN A 66 10.36 -9.42 8.53
CA GLN A 66 8.96 -9.74 8.82
C GLN A 66 8.45 -8.93 10.01
N LEU A 67 7.14 -8.74 10.08
CA LEU A 67 6.46 -8.09 11.20
C LEU A 67 6.31 -9.02 12.41
N HIS A 68 5.94 -8.48 13.56
CA HIS A 68 5.80 -9.27 14.81
C HIS A 68 4.82 -10.43 14.70
N ASN A 69 3.78 -10.27 13.88
CA ASN A 69 2.78 -11.30 13.61
C ASN A 69 3.21 -12.30 12.53
N GLY A 70 4.45 -12.23 12.04
CA GLY A 70 4.97 -13.07 10.96
C GLY A 70 4.58 -12.62 9.55
N THR A 71 3.79 -11.55 9.38
CA THR A 71 3.45 -11.04 8.05
C THR A 71 4.70 -10.51 7.36
N SER A 72 4.91 -11.00 6.14
CA SER A 72 5.93 -10.52 5.21
C SER A 72 5.31 -10.46 3.82
N GLY A 73 5.92 -9.69 2.94
CA GLY A 73 5.39 -9.46 1.61
C GLY A 73 6.07 -8.26 0.97
N ARG A 74 6.00 -8.19 -0.35
CA ARG A 74 6.42 -7.03 -1.11
C ARG A 74 5.19 -6.22 -1.48
N LEU A 75 5.26 -4.92 -1.22
CA LEU A 75 4.26 -3.95 -1.64
C LEU A 75 4.63 -3.46 -3.03
N ASP A 76 3.62 -3.24 -3.87
CA ASP A 76 3.84 -2.65 -5.18
C ASP A 76 4.10 -1.15 -5.05
N LEU A 77 3.23 -0.42 -4.34
CA LEU A 77 3.41 0.99 -4.03
C LEU A 77 3.07 1.30 -2.57
N LEU A 78 3.86 2.20 -1.99
CA LEU A 78 3.54 2.92 -0.76
C LEU A 78 3.58 4.42 -1.08
N LEU A 79 2.44 5.09 -0.99
CA LEU A 79 2.33 6.53 -1.17
C LEU A 79 2.25 7.22 0.19
N SER A 80 2.93 8.36 0.31
CA SER A 80 2.93 9.15 1.54
C SER A 80 2.52 10.60 1.24
N SER A 81 1.64 11.14 2.07
CA SER A 81 1.36 12.58 2.13
C SER A 81 1.51 13.10 3.55
N VAL A 82 1.88 14.37 3.67
CA VAL A 82 2.04 15.04 4.96
C VAL A 82 1.35 16.40 4.88
N SER A 83 0.50 16.68 5.87
CA SER A 83 -0.26 17.92 5.98
C SER A 83 -0.21 18.49 7.41
N GLY A 84 -0.91 19.60 7.67
CA GLY A 84 -1.01 20.18 9.01
C GLY A 84 0.34 20.50 9.66
N SER A 85 1.22 21.21 8.93
CA SER A 85 2.58 21.58 9.38
C SER A 85 3.51 20.40 9.68
N GLY A 86 3.28 19.22 9.09
CA GLY A 86 4.15 18.06 9.29
C GLY A 86 3.60 17.02 10.27
N ARG A 87 2.45 17.29 10.88
CA ARG A 87 1.86 16.46 11.93
C ARG A 87 1.09 15.29 11.35
N THR A 88 0.12 15.60 10.49
CA THR A 88 -0.76 14.58 9.93
C THR A 88 -0.09 13.89 8.75
N LYS A 89 -0.03 12.56 8.79
CA LYS A 89 0.57 11.72 7.76
C LYS A 89 -0.49 10.80 7.19
N GLN A 90 -0.60 10.72 5.88
CA GLN A 90 -1.38 9.70 5.20
C GLN A 90 -0.43 8.72 4.54
N GLN A 91 -0.67 7.44 4.75
CA GLN A 91 0.08 6.34 4.16
C GLN A 91 -0.90 5.45 3.41
N LEU A 92 -0.67 5.31 2.10
CA LEU A 92 -1.50 4.47 1.25
C LEU A 92 -0.67 3.32 0.71
N VAL A 93 -1.03 2.10 1.12
CA VAL A 93 -0.48 0.86 0.58
C VAL A 93 -1.33 0.45 -0.60
N VAL A 94 -0.71 0.24 -1.77
CA VAL A 94 -1.39 -0.22 -2.98
C VAL A 94 -0.81 -1.56 -3.41
N GLU A 95 -1.69 -2.54 -3.59
CA GLU A 95 -1.40 -3.81 -4.24
C GLU A 95 -2.04 -3.80 -5.64
N LEU A 96 -1.21 -3.95 -6.67
CA LEU A 96 -1.59 -4.00 -8.06
C LEU A 96 -1.69 -5.45 -8.53
N LYS A 97 -2.80 -5.78 -9.20
CA LYS A 97 -2.95 -7.03 -9.93
C LYS A 97 -2.91 -6.78 -11.43
N ARG A 98 -2.58 -7.84 -12.18
CA ARG A 98 -2.57 -7.77 -13.64
C ARG A 98 -3.99 -7.43 -14.10
N PRO A 99 -4.17 -6.67 -15.19
CA PRO A 99 -5.51 -6.35 -15.71
C PRO A 99 -6.39 -7.57 -16.02
N ARG A 100 -5.79 -8.74 -16.22
CA ARG A 100 -6.50 -10.00 -16.49
C ARG A 100 -6.85 -10.80 -15.24
N THR A 101 -6.35 -10.39 -14.08
CA THR A 101 -6.63 -11.05 -12.82
C THR A 101 -8.01 -10.58 -12.34
N VAL A 102 -8.93 -11.53 -12.17
CA VAL A 102 -10.15 -11.31 -11.41
C VAL A 102 -9.76 -11.35 -9.93
N LEU A 103 -10.03 -10.27 -9.21
CA LEU A 103 -9.74 -10.16 -7.77
C LEU A 103 -10.66 -11.13 -7.02
N SER A 104 -10.06 -12.04 -6.26
CA SER A 104 -10.78 -13.06 -5.48
C SER A 104 -10.47 -12.91 -3.99
N GLU A 105 -10.96 -13.85 -3.19
CA GLU A 105 -10.65 -13.93 -1.75
C GLU A 105 -9.15 -13.93 -1.46
N ALA A 106 -8.32 -14.52 -2.34
CA ALA A 106 -6.88 -14.60 -2.10
C ALA A 106 -6.22 -13.21 -2.10
N GLU A 107 -6.57 -12.36 -3.06
CA GLU A 107 -6.06 -11.01 -3.20
C GLU A 107 -6.58 -10.08 -2.10
N VAL A 108 -7.86 -10.25 -1.73
CA VAL A 108 -8.47 -9.52 -0.61
C VAL A 108 -7.82 -9.95 0.72
N ALA A 109 -7.58 -11.23 0.93
CA ALA A 109 -6.90 -11.75 2.12
C ALA A 109 -5.48 -11.20 2.22
N GLN A 110 -4.76 -11.08 1.10
CA GLN A 110 -3.42 -10.50 1.08
C GLN A 110 -3.43 -9.05 1.57
N ILE A 111 -4.26 -8.18 0.99
CA ILE A 111 -4.30 -6.76 1.38
C ILE A 111 -4.79 -6.57 2.82
N ASN A 112 -5.75 -7.39 3.26
CA ASN A 112 -6.21 -7.42 4.66
C ASN A 112 -5.12 -7.90 5.63
N SER A 113 -4.26 -8.83 5.20
CA SER A 113 -3.13 -9.28 6.03
C SER A 113 -2.16 -8.12 6.33
N TYR A 114 -1.95 -7.23 5.37
CA TYR A 114 -1.12 -6.04 5.56
C TYR A 114 -1.79 -5.05 6.51
N ALA A 115 -3.09 -4.78 6.32
CA ALA A 115 -3.87 -3.92 7.21
C ALA A 115 -3.85 -4.44 8.66
N TYR A 116 -4.08 -5.74 8.84
CA TYR A 116 -4.00 -6.38 10.15
C TYR A 116 -2.60 -6.26 10.75
N ALA A 117 -1.55 -6.44 9.95
CA ALA A 117 -0.19 -6.37 10.44
C ALA A 117 0.23 -4.96 10.89
N VAL A 118 -0.24 -3.92 10.20
CA VAL A 118 0.00 -2.53 10.63
C VAL A 118 -0.78 -2.18 11.88
N THR A 119 -2.06 -2.54 11.94
CA THR A 119 -2.95 -2.18 13.05
C THR A 119 -2.63 -2.92 14.36
N THR A 120 -2.05 -4.12 14.27
CA THR A 120 -1.70 -4.93 15.45
C THR A 120 -0.26 -4.75 15.92
N ASP A 121 0.61 -4.12 15.12
CA ASP A 121 1.99 -3.89 15.51
C ASP A 121 2.08 -2.76 16.54
N GLU A 122 2.48 -3.13 17.76
CA GLU A 122 2.52 -2.24 18.92
C GLU A 122 3.37 -0.98 18.71
N ARG A 123 4.31 -1.02 17.77
CA ARG A 123 5.18 0.12 17.47
C ARG A 123 4.42 1.30 16.83
N TYR A 124 3.22 1.06 16.30
CA TYR A 124 2.35 2.08 15.70
C TYR A 124 1.16 2.47 16.58
N ARG A 125 0.95 1.81 17.73
CA ARG A 125 -0.20 2.05 18.62
C ARG A 125 -0.32 3.48 19.15
N HIS A 126 0.79 4.22 19.19
CA HIS A 126 0.85 5.59 19.69
C HIS A 126 0.90 6.65 18.57
N ASP A 127 0.82 6.23 17.31
CA ASP A 127 0.91 7.12 16.14
C ASP A 127 -0.49 7.55 15.69
N GLU A 128 -1.14 8.39 16.49
CA GLU A 128 -2.50 8.91 16.22
C GLU A 128 -2.54 9.91 15.06
N GLU A 129 -1.38 10.46 14.66
CA GLU A 129 -1.29 11.43 13.57
C GLU A 129 -1.13 10.77 12.19
N THR A 130 -0.93 9.45 12.14
CA THR A 130 -0.76 8.69 10.89
C THR A 130 -2.00 7.87 10.54
N CYS A 131 -2.63 8.20 9.41
CA CYS A 131 -3.72 7.43 8.83
C CYS A 131 -3.18 6.43 7.79
N TRP A 132 -3.59 5.16 7.88
CA TRP A 132 -3.21 4.10 6.95
C TRP A 132 -4.40 3.65 6.10
N GLU A 133 -4.23 3.65 4.78
CA GLU A 133 -5.17 3.12 3.81
C GLU A 133 -4.55 1.97 3.02
N PHE A 134 -5.38 1.03 2.59
CA PHE A 134 -4.97 -0.19 1.90
C PHE A 134 -5.86 -0.41 0.69
N TRP A 135 -5.30 -0.29 -0.51
CA TRP A 135 -6.04 -0.41 -1.76
C TRP A 135 -5.56 -1.63 -2.54
N LEU A 136 -6.52 -2.39 -3.02
CA LEU A 136 -6.31 -3.46 -3.99
C LEU A 136 -6.83 -2.98 -5.34
N VAL A 137 -5.96 -2.95 -6.35
CA VAL A 137 -6.28 -2.41 -7.67
C VAL A 137 -6.20 -3.51 -8.72
N GLY A 138 -7.31 -3.69 -9.43
CA GLY A 138 -7.47 -4.62 -10.55
C GLY A 138 -8.63 -4.18 -11.43
N ASN A 139 -8.84 -4.87 -12.55
CA ASN A 139 -9.88 -4.49 -13.53
C ASN A 139 -11.22 -5.20 -13.31
N SER A 140 -11.26 -6.25 -12.48
CA SER A 140 -12.46 -7.03 -12.25
C SER A 140 -12.39 -7.65 -10.87
N ILE A 141 -13.51 -7.66 -10.16
CA ILE A 141 -13.68 -8.31 -8.86
C ILE A 141 -14.66 -9.47 -9.05
N ASP A 142 -14.42 -10.59 -8.37
CA ASP A 142 -15.38 -11.69 -8.32
C ASP A 142 -16.60 -11.23 -7.50
N ASP A 143 -17.80 -11.54 -7.99
CA ASP A 143 -19.08 -11.16 -7.38
C ASP A 143 -19.18 -11.63 -5.90
N VAL A 144 -18.43 -12.66 -5.52
CA VAL A 144 -18.42 -13.21 -4.15
C VAL A 144 -17.72 -12.29 -3.13
N VAL A 145 -16.77 -11.46 -3.58
CA VAL A 145 -15.96 -10.60 -2.70
C VAL A 145 -16.28 -9.11 -2.84
N GLN A 146 -17.34 -8.77 -3.57
CA GLN A 146 -17.79 -7.40 -3.79
C GLN A 146 -18.55 -6.80 -2.61
#